data_AF-A0A5K0UVF4-F1
#
_entry.id   AF-A0A5K0UVF4-F1
#
_cell.length_a   1.000
_cell.length_b   1.000
_cell.length_c   1.000
_cell.angle_alpha   90.00
_cell.angle_beta   90.00
_cell.angle_gamma   90.00
#
_symmetry.space_group_name_H-M   'P 1'
#
loop_
_entity.id
_entity.type
_entity.pdbx_description
1 polymer ?
#
loop_
_entity_poly.entity_id
_entity_poly.type
_entity_poly.pdbx_seq_one_letter_code
_entity_poly.pdbx_strand_id
1 'polypeptide(L)'
;WVQCDKCEAWQHQICALFNGRRNDGGQAEYTCPNCHIAEIERGERKPLPQSAVLGAKDLPRTILSDHIEQRLFRKLKQEKQDRARAQGKSFDE
;
A
#
# COMPACT_ATOMS: atom_id res chain seq x y z
N TRP A 1 14.89 14.11 0.69
CA TRP A 1 15.47 12.97 -0.04
C TRP A 1 15.88 11.89 0.95
N VAL A 2 16.01 10.65 0.49
CA VAL A 2 16.52 9.49 1.25
C VAL A 2 17.44 8.69 0.32
N GLN A 3 18.59 8.24 0.83
CA GLN A 3 19.58 7.48 0.07
C GLN A 3 19.37 5.99 0.31
N CYS A 4 19.37 5.20 -0.77
CA CYS A 4 19.35 3.73 -0.68
C CYS A 4 20.69 3.20 -0.14
N ASP A 5 20.65 2.37 0.91
CA ASP A 5 21.87 1.76 1.49
C ASP A 5 22.51 0.69 0.58
N LYS A 6 21.84 0.27 -0.49
CA LYS A 6 22.34 -0.75 -1.43
C LYS A 6 22.99 -0.19 -2.69
N CYS A 7 22.36 0.81 -3.32
CA CYS A 7 22.81 1.36 -4.59
C CYS A 7 23.20 2.82 -4.52
N GLU A 8 23.16 3.42 -3.32
CA GLU A 8 23.52 4.81 -3.04
C GLU A 8 22.72 5.87 -3.81
N ALA A 9 21.72 5.46 -4.59
CA ALA A 9 20.84 6.35 -5.31
C ALA A 9 19.90 7.10 -4.37
N TRP A 10 19.66 8.37 -4.70
CA TRP A 10 18.77 9.24 -3.93
C TRP A 10 17.34 9.20 -4.48
N GLN A 11 16.38 9.08 -3.57
CA GLN A 11 14.95 9.10 -3.86
C GLN A 11 14.27 10.21 -3.08
N HIS A 12 13.22 10.82 -3.65
CA HIS A 12 12.36 11.70 -2.85
C HIS A 12 11.65 10.86 -1.78
N GLN A 13 11.64 11.35 -0.53
CA GLN A 13 11.01 10.60 0.58
C GLN A 13 9.54 10.29 0.29
N ILE A 14 8.80 11.24 -0.30
CA ILE A 14 7.39 11.06 -0.67
C ILE A 14 7.24 10.02 -1.79
N CYS A 15 8.06 10.11 -2.86
CA CYS A 15 8.01 9.14 -3.97
C CYS A 15 8.35 7.72 -3.52
N ALA A 16 9.26 7.58 -2.55
CA ALA A 16 9.64 6.31 -1.94
C ALA A 16 8.64 5.81 -0.88
N LEU A 17 7.57 6.56 -0.59
CA LEU A 17 6.68 6.33 0.57
C LEU A 17 7.46 6.12 1.88
N PHE A 18 8.60 6.79 2.00
CA PHE A 18 9.50 6.64 3.13
C PHE A 18 8.95 7.38 4.36
N ASN A 19 8.77 6.65 5.45
CA ASN A 19 8.36 7.21 6.73
C ASN A 19 9.53 7.27 7.70
N GLY A 20 10.24 8.42 7.72
CA GLY A 20 11.37 8.63 8.62
C GLY A 20 11.03 8.55 10.11
N ARG A 21 9.75 8.74 10.49
CA ARG A 21 9.30 8.58 11.89
C ARG A 21 9.13 7.12 12.31
N ARG A 22 9.01 6.18 11.37
CA ARG A 22 9.01 4.74 11.67
C ARG A 22 10.42 4.15 11.66
N ASN A 23 11.42 4.92 11.24
CA ASN A 23 12.83 4.57 11.38
C ASN A 23 13.35 5.14 12.71
N ASP A 24 12.74 4.71 13.83
CA ASP A 24 13.10 5.17 15.17
C ASP A 24 14.60 4.90 15.42
N GLY A 25 15.37 5.98 15.54
CA GLY A 25 16.81 5.93 15.82
C GLY A 25 17.73 5.82 14.61
N GLY A 26 17.23 5.83 13.37
CA GLY A 26 18.07 5.78 12.16
C GLY A 26 18.85 4.47 11.98
N GLN A 27 18.43 3.41 12.65
CA GLN A 27 19.13 2.11 12.67
C GLN A 27 18.66 1.14 11.60
N ALA A 28 17.49 1.37 10.97
CA ALA A 28 17.02 0.49 9.91
C ALA A 28 17.51 0.96 8.54
N GLU A 29 18.13 0.05 7.79
CA GLU A 29 18.50 0.24 6.39
C GLU A 29 17.25 0.53 5.54
N TYR A 30 17.36 1.54 4.68
CA TYR A 30 16.42 1.82 3.61
C TYR A 30 16.90 1.19 2.29
N THR A 31 16.13 0.21 1.82
CA THR A 31 16.27 -0.36 0.48
C THR A 31 15.27 0.31 -0.47
N CYS A 32 15.73 0.86 -1.60
CA CYS A 32 14.83 1.43 -2.60
C CYS A 32 13.99 0.34 -3.31
N PRO A 33 12.85 0.70 -3.93
CA PRO A 33 11.97 -0.27 -4.59
C PRO A 33 12.68 -1.14 -5.64
N ASN A 34 13.60 -0.56 -6.43
CA ASN A 34 14.32 -1.29 -7.47
C ASN A 34 15.23 -2.39 -6.88
N CYS A 35 16.01 -2.04 -5.86
CA CYS A 35 16.86 -3.02 -5.17
C CYS A 35 16.01 -4.10 -4.48
N HIS A 36 14.91 -3.70 -3.84
CA HIS A 36 14.01 -4.62 -3.16
C HIS A 36 13.36 -5.63 -4.13
N ILE A 37 12.90 -5.17 -5.30
CA ILE A 37 12.35 -6.04 -6.35
C ILE A 37 13.43 -7.02 -6.84
N ALA A 38 14.63 -6.53 -7.14
CA ALA A 38 15.71 -7.35 -7.64
C ALA A 38 16.14 -8.45 -6.64
N GLU A 39 16.15 -8.14 -5.33
CA GLU A 39 16.39 -9.14 -4.27
C GLU A 39 15.30 -10.21 -4.18
N ILE A 40 14.03 -9.82 -4.38
CA ILE A 40 12.91 -10.78 -4.46
C ILE A 40 13.05 -11.69 -5.67
N GLU A 41 13.36 -11.12 -6.84
CA GLU A 41 13.52 -11.87 -8.10
C GLU A 41 14.70 -12.84 -8.04
N ARG A 42 15.79 -12.48 -7.35
CA ARG A 42 16.93 -13.37 -7.09
C ARG A 42 16.67 -14.40 -5.98
N GLY A 43 15.54 -14.31 -5.27
CA GLY A 43 15.22 -15.18 -4.14
C GLY A 43 16.01 -14.89 -2.86
N GLU A 44 16.73 -13.77 -2.80
CA GLU A 44 17.52 -13.33 -1.64
C GLU A 44 16.63 -12.77 -0.52
N ARG A 45 15.43 -12.29 -0.88
CA ARG A 45 14.47 -11.70 0.04
C ARG A 45 13.08 -12.27 -0.17
N LYS A 46 12.40 -12.62 0.92
CA LYS A 46 10.98 -12.96 0.88
C LYS A 46 10.15 -11.66 0.85
N PRO A 47 9.12 -11.54 0.00
CA PRO A 47 8.20 -10.42 0.05
C PRO A 47 7.64 -10.26 1.47
N LEU A 48 7.60 -9.02 1.96
CA LEU A 48 6.97 -8.74 3.23
C LEU A 48 5.49 -9.16 3.17
N PRO A 49 4.95 -9.80 4.22
CA PRO A 49 3.52 -10.08 4.26
C PRO A 49 2.76 -8.75 4.21
N GLN A 50 1.58 -8.74 3.58
CA GLN A 50 0.72 -7.55 3.52
C GLN A 50 0.33 -7.00 4.90
N SER A 51 0.48 -7.80 5.96
CA SER A 51 0.28 -7.40 7.36
C SER A 51 1.49 -6.72 8.00
N ALA A 52 2.64 -6.66 7.34
CA ALA A 52 3.87 -6.08 7.90
C ALA A 52 3.78 -4.57 8.13
N VAL A 53 2.85 -3.89 7.44
CA VAL A 53 2.62 -2.46 7.59
C VAL A 53 1.20 -2.27 8.12
N LEU A 54 1.09 -1.86 9.39
CA LEU A 54 -0.19 -1.45 9.97
C LEU A 54 -0.77 -0.31 9.13
N GLY A 55 -1.94 -0.56 8.54
CA GLY A 55 -2.70 0.36 7.72
C GLY A 55 -3.99 0.81 8.39
N ALA A 56 -4.79 1.60 7.68
CA ALA A 56 -6.05 2.13 8.21
C ALA A 56 -7.04 1.03 8.65
N LYS A 57 -7.02 -0.13 7.97
CA LYS A 57 -7.86 -1.31 8.31
C LYS A 57 -7.57 -1.90 9.68
N ASP A 58 -6.38 -1.66 10.22
CA ASP A 58 -5.91 -2.22 11.49
C ASP A 58 -6.22 -1.28 12.68
N LEU A 59 -6.83 -0.12 12.41
CA LEU A 59 -7.32 0.78 13.46
C LEU A 59 -8.56 0.19 14.16
N PRO A 60 -8.77 0.49 15.46
CA PRO A 60 -9.99 0.09 16.16
C PRO A 60 -11.25 0.56 15.44
N ARG A 61 -12.22 -0.36 15.30
CA ARG A 61 -13.50 -0.08 14.66
C ARG A 61 -14.51 0.42 15.69
N THR A 62 -15.42 1.25 15.22
CA THR A 62 -16.57 1.77 15.97
C THR A 62 -17.86 1.47 15.22
N ILE A 63 -18.99 1.50 15.92
CA ILE A 63 -20.32 1.35 15.30
C ILE A 63 -20.51 2.40 14.18
N LEU A 64 -20.03 3.63 14.40
CA LEU A 64 -20.13 4.69 13.40
C LEU A 64 -19.26 4.41 12.18
N SER A 65 -17.98 4.05 12.36
CA SER A 65 -17.10 3.72 11.23
C SER A 65 -17.65 2.54 10.43
N ASP A 66 -18.18 1.51 11.11
CA ASP A 66 -18.81 0.37 10.46
C ASP A 66 -20.01 0.78 9.61
N HIS A 67 -20.88 1.63 10.17
CA HIS A 67 -22.05 2.11 9.46
C HIS A 67 -21.68 2.90 8.19
N ILE A 68 -20.69 3.80 8.30
CA ILE A 68 -20.22 4.62 7.18
C ILE A 68 -19.57 3.74 6.10
N GLU A 69 -18.64 2.86 6.48
CA GLU A 69 -17.94 1.97 5.56
C GLU A 69 -18.90 1.02 4.83
N GLN A 70 -19.82 0.37 5.55
CA GLN A 70 -20.80 -0.54 4.94
C GLN A 70 -21.71 0.19 3.94
N ARG A 71 -22.17 1.39 4.28
CA ARG A 71 -22.98 2.20 3.37
C ARG A 71 -22.19 2.59 2.12
N LEU A 72 -20.94 3.00 2.29
CA LEU A 72 -20.04 3.36 1.19
C LEU A 72 -19.82 2.16 0.26
N PHE A 73 -19.46 0.99 0.79
CA PHE A 73 -19.23 -0.21 -0.03
C PHE A 73 -20.47 -0.63 -0.82
N ARG A 74 -21.66 -0.56 -0.22
CA ARG A 74 -22.93 -0.84 -0.93
C ARG A 74 -23.13 0.13 -2.10
N LYS A 75 -22.86 1.42 -1.91
CA LYS A 75 -23.02 2.44 -2.96
C LYS A 75 -21.98 2.30 -4.06
N LEU A 76 -20.72 2.03 -3.72
CA LEU A 76 -19.67 1.78 -4.70
C LEU A 76 -19.96 0.52 -5.54
N LYS A 77 -20.46 -0.55 -4.92
CA LYS A 77 -20.86 -1.76 -5.64
C LYS A 77 -22.00 -1.48 -6.62
N GLN A 78 -23.02 -0.76 -6.18
CA GLN A 78 -24.14 -0.37 -7.03
C GLN A 78 -23.67 0.51 -8.21
N GLU A 79 -22.88 1.54 -7.95
CA GLU A 79 -22.33 2.43 -8.98
C GLU A 79 -21.50 1.66 -10.01
N LYS A 80 -20.61 0.76 -9.56
CA LYS A 80 -19.80 -0.07 -10.46
C LYS A 80 -20.69 -0.96 -11.34
N GLN A 81 -21.77 -1.54 -10.79
CA GLN A 81 -22.73 -2.35 -11.56
C GLN A 81 -23.50 -1.51 -12.58
N ASP A 82 -24.00 -0.34 -12.19
CA ASP A 82 -24.75 0.55 -13.08
C ASP A 82 -23.87 1.08 -14.22
N ARG A 83 -22.61 1.43 -13.91
CA ARG A 83 -21.63 1.84 -14.91
C ARG A 83 -21.29 0.72 -15.90
N ALA A 84 -21.10 -0.52 -15.41
CA ALA A 84 -20.87 -1.69 -16.27
C ALA A 84 -22.05 -1.94 -17.22
N ARG A 85 -23.29 -1.89 -16.69
CA ARG A 85 -24.52 -2.02 -17.49
C ARG A 85 -24.64 -0.93 -18.55
N ALA A 86 -24.38 0.32 -18.20
CA ALA A 86 -24.45 1.45 -19.13
C ALA A 86 -23.41 1.34 -20.27
N GLN A 87 -22.25 0.74 -19.99
CA GLN A 87 -21.17 0.55 -20.98
C GLN A 87 -21.25 -0.79 -21.72
N GLY A 88 -22.20 -1.66 -21.38
CA GLY A 88 -22.29 -3.01 -21.95
C GLY A 88 -21.10 -3.91 -21.63
N LYS A 89 -20.37 -3.62 -20.54
CA LYS A 89 -19.20 -4.39 -20.09
C LYS A 89 -19.55 -5.32 -18.94
N SER A 90 -18.75 -6.36 -18.74
CA SER A 90 -18.86 -7.21 -17.56
C SER A 90 -18.54 -6.41 -16.29
N PHE A 91 -19.13 -6.81 -15.17
CA PHE A 91 -18.80 -6.25 -13.85
C PHE A 91 -17.39 -6.63 -13.37
N ASP A 92 -16.85 -7.73 -13.90
CA ASP A 92 -15.57 -8.33 -13.52
C ASP A 92 -14.40 -7.91 -14.44
N GLU A 93 -14.68 -7.19 -15.53
CA GLU A 93 -13.66 -6.48 -16.34
C GLU A 93 -13.38 -5.07 -15.77
#